data_AF-V4B4T0-F1
#
_entry.id   AF-V4B4T0-F1
#
_cell.length_a   1.000
_cell.length_b   1.000
_cell.length_c   1.000
_cell.angle_alpha   90.00
_cell.angle_beta   90.00
_cell.angle_gamma   90.00
#
_symmetry.space_group_name_H-M   'P 1'
#
loop_
_entity.id
_entity.type
_entity.pdbx_description
1 polymer ?
#
loop_
_entity_poly.entity_id
_entity_poly.type
_entity_poly.pdbx_seq_one_letter_code
_entity_poly.pdbx_strand_id
1 'polypeptide(L)'
;MRKELDKYGIQMPAFGKIGGILANEMTVDDAALHAAIIAINEAIENENSKETYNALQNPSAMLVNINLEAADNYQTLLFQAKHTKAENARNKSMDADRVLEQDIYDEILTQAEIQGNLNKVNTSRALDDLNDALLKGDRQTILGALKSSHLGLKNINDENLDFYIEKLHQLRENKK
;
A
#
# COMPACT_ATOMS: atom_id res chain seq x y z
N MET A 1 35.45 5.49 40.38
CA MET A 1 36.00 6.16 39.19
C MET A 1 35.83 7.68 39.23
N ARG A 2 34.62 8.23 39.33
CA ARG A 2 34.39 9.71 39.37
C ARG A 2 35.14 10.43 40.51
N LYS A 3 35.16 9.85 41.72
CA LYS A 3 35.87 10.40 42.90
C LYS A 3 37.40 10.37 42.81
N GLU A 4 37.98 9.53 41.95
CA GLU A 4 39.44 9.41 41.77
C GLU A 4 39.97 10.47 40.80
N LEU A 5 39.17 10.86 39.80
CA LEU A 5 39.55 11.80 38.74
C LEU A 5 39.57 13.26 39.23
N ASP A 6 38.66 13.63 40.15
CA ASP A 6 38.62 14.96 40.77
C ASP A 6 39.88 15.28 41.57
N LYS A 7 40.56 14.25 42.11
CA LYS A 7 41.80 14.41 42.90
C LYS A 7 42.99 14.89 42.05
N TYR A 8 42.95 14.65 40.74
CA TYR A 8 44.02 15.05 39.80
C TYR A 8 43.64 16.28 38.95
N GLY A 9 42.53 16.95 39.25
CA GLY A 9 42.05 18.09 38.48
C GLY A 9 41.59 17.74 37.06
N ILE A 10 41.36 16.45 36.79
CA ILE A 10 40.94 15.96 35.47
C ILE A 10 39.42 16.03 35.41
N GLN A 11 38.91 17.07 34.74
CA GLN A 11 37.49 17.20 34.47
C GLN A 11 37.06 16.04 33.56
N MET A 12 36.06 15.25 33.98
CA MET A 12 35.50 14.25 33.07
C MET A 12 34.95 14.98 31.83
N PRO A 13 35.37 14.61 30.61
CA PRO A 13 34.80 15.20 29.42
C PRO A 13 33.28 14.98 29.46
N ALA A 14 32.52 16.03 29.18
CA ALA A 14 31.09 15.87 28.98
C ALA A 14 30.91 14.87 27.84
N PHE A 15 30.19 13.78 28.09
CA PHE A 15 29.66 12.92 27.03
C PHE A 15 28.50 13.66 26.32
N GLY A 16 28.77 14.89 25.87
CA GLY A 16 27.96 15.55 24.88
C GLY A 16 28.37 14.98 23.53
N LYS A 17 27.53 14.10 22.98
CA LYS A 17 27.55 13.69 21.56
C LYS A 17 28.56 12.61 21.15
N ILE A 18 28.96 11.68 22.01
CA ILE A 18 29.32 10.31 21.54
C ILE A 18 28.06 9.44 21.54
N GLY A 19 26.96 10.01 21.03
CA GLY A 19 25.67 9.36 20.78
C GLY A 19 25.08 9.85 19.46
N GLY A 20 25.93 10.38 18.58
CA GLY A 20 25.56 10.90 17.25
C GLY A 20 26.07 10.04 16.10
N ILE A 21 26.82 8.96 16.37
CA ILE A 21 27.23 7.98 15.35
C ILE A 21 26.08 6.98 15.08
N LEU A 22 25.06 6.95 15.92
CA LEU A 22 23.87 6.11 15.78
C LEU A 22 22.58 6.90 15.46
N ALA A 23 22.65 8.21 15.20
CA ALA A 23 21.46 9.05 14.98
C ALA A 23 20.75 8.83 13.61
N ASN A 24 20.88 7.64 13.02
CA ASN A 24 19.90 7.03 12.13
C ASN A 24 19.19 5.87 12.87
N GLU A 25 18.89 6.05 14.15
CA GLU A 25 17.95 5.19 14.87
C GLU A 25 16.60 5.34 14.17
N MET A 26 16.16 4.25 13.53
CA MET A 26 14.83 4.12 12.95
C MET A 26 13.83 4.71 13.95
N THR A 27 13.10 5.74 13.54
CA THR A 27 12.21 6.44 14.49
C THR A 27 11.17 5.44 15.02
N VAL A 28 10.58 5.71 16.19
CA VAL A 28 9.51 4.85 16.73
C VAL A 28 8.39 4.67 15.69
N ASP A 29 8.13 5.72 14.89
CA ASP A 29 7.16 5.71 13.81
C ASP A 29 7.60 4.81 12.64
N ASP A 30 8.88 4.83 12.25
CA ASP A 30 9.42 3.94 11.21
C ASP A 30 9.39 2.46 11.64
N ALA A 31 9.66 2.18 12.92
CA ALA A 31 9.57 0.83 13.47
C ALA A 31 8.13 0.31 13.47
N ALA A 32 7.18 1.16 13.85
CA ALA A 32 5.75 0.83 13.83
C ALA A 32 5.24 0.61 12.40
N LEU A 33 5.68 1.44 11.45
CA LEU A 33 5.39 1.25 10.03
C LEU A 33 5.93 -0.09 9.54
N HIS A 34 7.21 -0.38 9.80
CA HIS A 34 7.83 -1.64 9.38
C HIS A 34 7.09 -2.87 9.94
N ALA A 35 6.77 -2.87 11.23
CA ALA A 35 6.03 -3.96 11.86
C ALA A 35 4.63 -4.15 11.25
N ALA A 36 3.95 -3.05 10.90
CA ALA A 36 2.65 -3.13 10.24
C ALA A 36 2.74 -3.74 8.84
N ILE A 37 3.77 -3.38 8.06
CA ILE A 37 3.99 -3.95 6.72
C ILE A 37 4.33 -5.44 6.80
N ILE A 38 5.14 -5.86 7.78
CA ILE A 38 5.41 -7.28 8.01
C ILE A 38 4.11 -8.02 8.33
N ALA A 39 3.31 -7.52 9.27
CA ALA A 39 2.05 -8.16 9.67
C ALA A 39 1.07 -8.29 8.49
N ILE A 40 1.00 -7.29 7.60
CA ILE A 40 0.20 -7.38 6.37
C ILE A 40 0.74 -8.49 5.45
N ASN A 41 2.05 -8.54 5.23
CA ASN A 41 2.67 -9.55 4.39
C ASN A 41 2.50 -10.97 4.94
N GLU A 42 2.50 -11.15 6.25
CA GLU A 42 2.20 -12.43 6.91
C GLU A 42 0.73 -12.82 6.75
N ALA A 43 -0.20 -11.87 6.96
CA ALA A 43 -1.63 -12.13 6.79
C ALA A 43 -1.98 -12.54 5.34
N ILE A 44 -1.30 -11.94 4.35
CA ILE A 44 -1.47 -12.32 2.93
C ILE A 44 -1.12 -13.79 2.69
N GLU A 45 -0.07 -14.32 3.32
CA GLU A 45 0.36 -15.73 3.18
C GLU A 45 -0.63 -16.73 3.78
N ASN A 46 -1.42 -16.30 4.78
CA ASN A 46 -2.44 -17.15 5.38
C ASN A 46 -3.65 -17.38 4.44
N GLU A 47 -3.69 -16.72 3.28
CA GLU A 47 -4.76 -16.80 2.29
C GLU A 47 -6.17 -16.52 2.85
N ASN A 48 -6.23 -15.72 3.91
CA ASN A 48 -7.47 -15.39 4.62
C ASN A 48 -7.82 -13.90 4.42
N SER A 49 -8.84 -13.64 3.59
CA SER A 49 -9.26 -12.28 3.26
C SER A 49 -9.60 -11.42 4.48
N LYS A 50 -10.17 -12.02 5.53
CA LYS A 50 -10.55 -11.30 6.74
C LYS A 50 -9.32 -10.90 7.55
N GLU A 51 -8.35 -11.78 7.68
CA GLU A 51 -7.09 -11.49 8.37
C GLU A 51 -6.30 -10.42 7.63
N THR A 52 -6.16 -10.56 6.30
CA THR A 52 -5.50 -9.56 5.46
C THR A 52 -6.18 -8.21 5.55
N TYR A 53 -7.51 -8.17 5.48
CA TYR A 53 -8.26 -6.94 5.66
C TYR A 53 -7.99 -6.30 7.01
N ASN A 54 -8.05 -7.06 8.10
CA ASN A 54 -7.76 -6.54 9.44
C ASN A 54 -6.32 -6.00 9.56
N ALA A 55 -5.34 -6.67 8.95
CA ALA A 55 -3.96 -6.21 8.93
C ALA A 55 -3.80 -4.91 8.13
N LEU A 56 -4.47 -4.79 6.98
CA LEU A 56 -4.48 -3.57 6.16
C LEU A 56 -5.03 -2.37 6.92
N GLN A 57 -5.96 -2.58 7.85
CA GLN A 57 -6.53 -1.51 8.67
C GLN A 57 -5.58 -0.96 9.75
N ASN A 58 -4.37 -1.53 9.91
CA ASN A 58 -3.40 -1.05 10.88
C ASN A 58 -2.98 0.40 10.54
N PRO A 59 -3.27 1.40 11.41
CA PRO A 59 -2.99 2.81 11.12
C PRO A 59 -1.49 3.09 10.93
N SER A 60 -0.62 2.30 11.56
CA SER A 60 0.83 2.42 11.38
C SER A 60 1.28 2.07 9.96
N ALA A 61 0.49 1.33 9.19
CA ALA A 61 0.79 1.06 7.78
C ALA A 61 0.55 2.30 6.88
N MET A 62 -0.13 3.33 7.39
CA MET A 62 -0.50 4.57 6.67
C MET A 62 -1.18 4.33 5.31
N LEU A 63 -1.90 3.22 5.20
CA LEU A 63 -2.67 2.88 4.00
C LEU A 63 -3.98 3.66 4.00
N VAL A 64 -4.43 4.05 2.81
CA VAL A 64 -5.64 4.84 2.61
C VAL A 64 -6.59 4.16 1.64
N ASN A 65 -7.86 4.59 1.65
CA ASN A 65 -8.89 4.12 0.73
C ASN A 65 -9.19 2.62 0.84
N ILE A 66 -9.07 2.04 2.03
CA ILE A 66 -9.38 0.63 2.27
C ILE A 66 -10.90 0.44 2.31
N ASN A 67 -11.43 -0.49 1.51
CA ASN A 67 -12.85 -0.81 1.44
C ASN A 67 -13.12 -2.26 1.87
N LEU A 68 -14.01 -2.47 2.84
CA LEU A 68 -14.41 -3.78 3.32
C LEU A 68 -14.98 -4.68 2.23
N GLU A 69 -15.77 -4.12 1.32
CA GLU A 69 -16.41 -4.90 0.24
C GLU A 69 -15.40 -5.46 -0.77
N ALA A 70 -14.16 -4.96 -0.74
CA ALA A 70 -13.07 -5.37 -1.60
C ALA A 70 -12.09 -6.34 -0.91
N ALA A 71 -12.38 -6.79 0.31
CA ALA A 71 -11.46 -7.62 1.10
C ALA A 71 -10.94 -8.85 0.34
N ASP A 72 -11.83 -9.59 -0.31
CA ASP A 72 -11.47 -10.78 -1.10
C ASP A 72 -10.60 -10.43 -2.32
N ASN A 73 -10.91 -9.32 -2.99
CA ASN A 73 -10.13 -8.84 -4.12
C ASN A 73 -8.73 -8.38 -3.70
N TYR A 74 -8.61 -7.70 -2.57
CA TYR A 74 -7.31 -7.30 -2.01
C TYR A 74 -6.46 -8.52 -1.69
N GLN A 75 -7.00 -9.50 -0.99
CA GLN A 75 -6.29 -10.74 -0.67
C GLN A 75 -5.75 -11.40 -1.94
N THR A 76 -6.62 -11.59 -2.92
CA THR A 76 -6.28 -12.27 -4.17
C THR A 76 -5.15 -11.54 -4.91
N LEU A 77 -5.28 -10.22 -5.09
CA LEU A 77 -4.30 -9.45 -5.86
C LEU A 77 -2.98 -9.28 -5.11
N LEU A 78 -3.01 -9.06 -3.79
CA LEU A 78 -1.81 -8.93 -2.97
C LEU A 78 -1.02 -10.23 -2.92
N PHE A 79 -1.70 -11.38 -2.81
CA PHE A 79 -1.05 -12.69 -2.87
C PHE A 79 -0.35 -12.91 -4.21
N GLN A 80 -1.03 -12.63 -5.33
CA GLN A 80 -0.43 -12.71 -6.67
C GLN A 80 0.77 -11.76 -6.84
N ALA A 81 0.66 -10.53 -6.34
CA ALA A 81 1.73 -9.55 -6.39
C ALA A 81 2.96 -10.03 -5.60
N LYS A 82 2.75 -10.64 -4.44
CA LYS A 82 3.83 -11.19 -3.63
C LYS A 82 4.53 -12.36 -4.31
N HIS A 83 3.77 -13.30 -4.88
CA HIS A 83 4.33 -14.42 -5.64
C HIS A 83 5.15 -13.93 -6.85
N THR A 84 4.61 -12.98 -7.61
CA THR A 84 5.31 -12.37 -8.76
C THR A 84 6.61 -11.69 -8.31
N LYS A 85 6.60 -11.02 -7.16
CA LYS A 85 7.78 -10.36 -6.61
C LYS A 85 8.86 -11.39 -6.21
N ALA A 86 8.47 -12.46 -5.53
CA ALA A 86 9.37 -13.55 -5.15
C ALA A 86 9.98 -14.26 -6.37
N GLU A 87 9.20 -14.53 -7.42
CA GLU A 87 9.70 -15.11 -8.67
C GLU A 87 10.71 -14.18 -9.35
N ASN A 88 10.43 -12.88 -9.40
CA ASN A 88 11.35 -11.89 -9.95
C ASN A 88 12.65 -11.78 -9.15
N ALA A 89 12.60 -11.89 -7.83
CA ALA A 89 13.78 -11.92 -6.97
C ALA A 89 14.65 -13.15 -7.25
N ARG A 90 14.03 -14.34 -7.34
CA ARG A 90 14.74 -15.60 -7.67
C ARG A 90 15.41 -15.53 -9.04
N ASN A 91 14.71 -15.02 -10.06
CA ASN A 91 15.27 -14.89 -11.41
C ASN A 91 16.48 -13.94 -11.47
N LYS A 92 16.53 -12.89 -10.64
CA LYS A 92 17.69 -11.98 -10.53
C LYS A 92 18.90 -12.60 -9.84
N SER A 93 18.68 -13.57 -8.93
CA SER A 93 19.75 -14.25 -8.21
C SER A 93 20.52 -15.29 -9.04
N MET A 94 20.00 -15.66 -10.23
CA MET A 94 20.66 -16.59 -11.16
C MET A 94 21.80 -15.94 -11.97
N ASP A 95 21.96 -14.61 -11.91
CA ASP A 95 23.16 -13.93 -12.39
C ASP A 95 24.33 -14.21 -11.42
N ALA A 96 25.33 -14.95 -11.89
CA ALA A 96 26.43 -15.52 -11.10
C ALA A 96 27.28 -14.51 -10.30
N ASP A 97 27.11 -13.21 -10.52
CA ASP A 97 27.83 -12.13 -9.84
C ASP A 97 27.08 -11.59 -8.59
N ARG A 98 25.89 -12.15 -8.27
CA ARG A 98 25.00 -11.67 -7.18
C ARG A 98 24.62 -12.72 -6.15
N VAL A 99 25.48 -13.72 -5.91
CA VAL A 99 25.24 -14.82 -4.94
C VAL A 99 25.27 -14.38 -3.46
N LEU A 100 25.43 -13.09 -3.18
CA LEU A 100 25.51 -12.59 -1.80
C LEU A 100 24.15 -12.03 -1.36
N GLU A 101 23.52 -12.82 -0.48
CA GLU A 101 22.35 -12.50 0.35
C GLU A 101 21.01 -12.49 -0.39
N GLN A 102 20.33 -13.63 -0.34
CA GLN A 102 18.89 -13.72 -0.61
C GLN A 102 18.17 -12.88 0.44
N ASP A 103 17.95 -11.61 0.13
CA ASP A 103 17.46 -10.65 1.10
C ASP A 103 15.97 -10.92 1.35
N ILE A 104 15.60 -11.25 2.59
CA ILE A 104 14.21 -11.55 2.99
C ILE A 104 13.26 -10.41 2.58
N TYR A 105 13.80 -9.20 2.44
CA TYR A 105 13.10 -8.00 1.97
C TYR A 105 12.71 -8.03 0.49
N ASP A 106 13.37 -8.83 -0.35
CA ASP A 106 13.04 -8.92 -1.77
C ASP A 106 11.72 -9.67 -2.03
N GLU A 107 11.25 -10.48 -1.07
CA GLU A 107 9.98 -11.21 -1.16
C GLU A 107 8.81 -10.51 -0.46
N ILE A 108 9.09 -9.45 0.32
CA ILE A 108 8.08 -8.68 1.07
C ILE A 108 7.53 -7.53 0.22
N LEU A 109 6.22 -7.37 0.15
CA LEU A 109 5.61 -6.19 -0.46
C LEU A 109 5.87 -4.96 0.43
N THR A 110 6.39 -3.91 -0.20
CA THR A 110 6.56 -2.59 0.42
C THR A 110 5.20 -1.91 0.61
N GLN A 111 5.14 -0.91 1.49
CA GLN A 111 3.96 -0.06 1.66
C GLN A 111 3.42 0.50 0.33
N ALA A 112 4.31 0.99 -0.54
CA ALA A 112 3.94 1.55 -1.83
C ALA A 112 3.32 0.50 -2.77
N GLU A 113 3.87 -0.72 -2.80
CA GLU A 113 3.32 -1.83 -3.58
C GLU A 113 1.94 -2.26 -3.04
N ILE A 114 1.78 -2.32 -1.73
CA ILE A 114 0.47 -2.62 -1.10
C ILE A 114 -0.54 -1.55 -1.49
N GLN A 115 -0.26 -0.27 -1.24
CA GLN A 115 -1.16 0.83 -1.59
C GLN A 115 -1.50 0.86 -3.09
N GLY A 116 -0.51 0.60 -3.95
CA GLY A 116 -0.70 0.51 -5.38
C GLY A 116 -1.68 -0.60 -5.78
N ASN A 117 -1.60 -1.78 -5.17
CA ASN A 117 -2.53 -2.88 -5.42
C ASN A 117 -3.94 -2.60 -4.87
N LEU A 118 -4.06 -1.97 -3.69
CA LEU A 118 -5.36 -1.51 -3.17
C LEU A 118 -6.04 -0.54 -4.14
N ASN A 119 -5.29 0.44 -4.64
CA ASN A 119 -5.80 1.42 -5.61
C ASN A 119 -6.25 0.75 -6.91
N LYS A 120 -5.52 -0.25 -7.41
CA LYS A 120 -5.91 -1.03 -8.60
C LYS A 120 -7.26 -1.73 -8.38
N VAL A 121 -7.41 -2.45 -7.27
CA VAL A 121 -8.67 -3.13 -6.93
C VAL A 121 -9.83 -2.13 -6.82
N ASN A 122 -9.63 -1.03 -6.10
CA ASN A 122 -10.65 0.00 -5.93
C ASN A 122 -11.09 0.63 -7.25
N THR A 123 -10.12 0.89 -8.14
CA THR A 123 -10.39 1.45 -9.46
C THR A 123 -11.19 0.45 -10.30
N SER A 124 -10.80 -0.83 -10.30
CA SER A 124 -11.52 -1.89 -11.03
C SER A 124 -12.97 -1.99 -10.55
N ARG A 125 -13.17 -2.06 -9.24
CA ARG A 125 -14.52 -2.14 -8.67
C ARG A 125 -15.38 -0.93 -9.00
N ALA A 126 -14.83 0.28 -8.87
CA ALA A 126 -15.56 1.49 -9.21
C ALA A 126 -15.92 1.55 -10.71
N LEU A 127 -15.10 0.97 -11.59
CA LEU A 127 -15.42 0.81 -13.01
C LEU A 127 -16.53 -0.22 -13.24
N ASP A 128 -16.48 -1.35 -12.53
CA ASP A 128 -17.49 -2.39 -12.60
C ASP A 128 -18.85 -1.85 -12.11
N ASP A 129 -18.86 -1.15 -10.98
CA ASP A 129 -20.05 -0.49 -10.42
C ASP A 129 -20.63 0.53 -11.41
N LEU A 130 -19.77 1.34 -12.05
CA LEU A 130 -20.21 2.29 -13.09
C LEU A 130 -20.82 1.57 -14.29
N ASN A 131 -20.19 0.50 -14.77
CA ASN A 131 -20.69 -0.28 -15.89
C ASN A 131 -22.04 -0.92 -15.58
N ASP A 132 -22.18 -1.51 -14.40
CA ASP A 132 -23.44 -2.09 -13.92
C ASP A 132 -24.54 -1.05 -13.81
N ALA A 133 -24.22 0.13 -13.26
CA ALA A 133 -25.18 1.23 -13.14
C ALA A 133 -25.61 1.75 -14.51
N LEU A 134 -24.69 1.84 -15.48
CA LEU A 134 -24.98 2.19 -16.87
C LEU A 134 -25.88 1.15 -17.55
N LEU A 135 -25.75 -0.14 -17.23
CA LEU A 135 -26.63 -1.18 -17.78
C LEU A 135 -28.04 -1.12 -17.16
N LYS A 136 -28.13 -0.81 -15.87
CA LYS A 136 -29.41 -0.68 -15.13
C LYS A 136 -30.12 0.65 -15.38
N GLY A 137 -29.42 1.64 -15.95
CA GLY A 137 -29.93 3.00 -16.11
C GLY A 137 -30.04 3.76 -14.78
N ASP A 138 -29.30 3.33 -13.75
CA ASP A 138 -29.35 3.93 -12.41
C ASP A 138 -28.52 5.23 -12.38
N ARG A 139 -29.19 6.34 -12.64
CA ARG A 139 -28.59 7.68 -12.70
C ARG A 139 -27.89 8.08 -11.41
N GLN A 140 -28.43 7.70 -10.25
CA GLN A 140 -27.86 8.09 -8.96
C GLN A 140 -26.55 7.35 -8.72
N THR A 141 -26.53 6.05 -8.98
CA THR A 141 -25.32 5.24 -8.85
C THR A 141 -24.27 5.63 -9.89
N ILE A 142 -24.67 5.96 -11.13
CA ILE A 142 -23.75 6.49 -12.16
C ILE A 142 -23.08 7.77 -11.68
N LEU A 143 -23.86 8.75 -11.19
CA LEU A 143 -23.29 10.02 -10.72
C LEU A 143 -22.37 9.81 -9.51
N GLY A 144 -22.76 8.94 -8.58
CA GLY A 144 -21.92 8.55 -7.44
C GLY A 144 -20.60 7.92 -7.87
N ALA A 145 -20.63 6.98 -8.80
CA ALA A 145 -19.44 6.35 -9.35
C ALA A 145 -18.55 7.37 -10.09
N LEU A 146 -19.11 8.26 -10.92
CA LEU A 146 -18.36 9.30 -11.61
C LEU A 146 -17.65 10.26 -10.64
N LYS A 147 -18.27 10.57 -9.50
CA LYS A 147 -17.68 11.40 -8.44
C LYS A 147 -16.71 10.63 -7.54
N SER A 148 -16.63 9.31 -7.65
CA SER A 148 -15.73 8.50 -6.83
C SER A 148 -14.28 8.88 -7.05
N SER A 149 -13.54 9.11 -5.96
CA SER A 149 -12.10 9.35 -6.02
C SER A 149 -11.32 8.16 -6.60
N HIS A 150 -11.91 6.96 -6.61
CA HIS A 150 -11.30 5.76 -7.17
C HIS A 150 -11.20 5.79 -8.70
N LEU A 151 -12.08 6.54 -9.40
CA LEU A 151 -11.99 6.69 -10.86
C LEU A 151 -11.03 7.80 -11.28
N GLY A 152 -10.57 8.64 -10.35
CA GLY A 152 -9.66 9.76 -10.63
C GLY A 152 -10.24 10.84 -11.55
N LEU A 153 -11.56 10.82 -11.80
CA LEU A 153 -12.24 11.84 -12.60
C LEU A 153 -12.33 13.15 -11.82
N LYS A 154 -12.14 14.26 -12.54
CA LYS A 154 -12.15 15.62 -11.98
C LYS A 154 -13.23 16.45 -12.64
N ASN A 155 -13.72 17.46 -11.93
CA ASN A 155 -14.67 18.45 -12.45
C ASN A 155 -15.99 17.83 -12.96
N ILE A 156 -16.49 16.80 -12.27
CA ILE A 156 -17.81 16.23 -12.57
C ILE A 156 -18.89 17.23 -12.16
N ASN A 157 -19.72 17.65 -13.11
CA ASN A 157 -20.88 18.51 -12.87
C ASN A 157 -22.18 17.72 -13.06
N ASP A 158 -23.02 17.73 -12.04
CA ASP A 158 -24.30 17.02 -11.95
C ASP A 158 -25.27 17.43 -13.07
N GLU A 159 -25.22 18.69 -13.49
CA GLU A 159 -26.04 19.23 -14.58
C GLU A 159 -25.72 18.58 -15.93
N ASN A 160 -24.50 18.04 -16.09
CA ASN A 160 -24.04 17.41 -17.31
C ASN A 160 -24.21 15.87 -17.30
N LEU A 161 -24.93 15.31 -16.33
CA LEU A 161 -25.05 13.86 -16.16
C LEU A 161 -25.61 13.18 -17.42
N ASP A 162 -26.62 13.76 -18.07
CA ASP A 162 -27.19 13.21 -19.31
C ASP A 162 -26.15 13.09 -20.42
N PHE A 163 -25.34 14.14 -20.59
CA PHE A 163 -24.25 14.14 -21.55
C PHE A 163 -23.19 13.09 -21.22
N TYR A 164 -22.81 12.95 -19.94
CA TYR A 164 -21.86 11.92 -19.51
C TYR A 164 -22.37 10.52 -19.82
N ILE A 165 -23.64 10.23 -19.50
CA ILE A 165 -24.26 8.93 -19.76
C ILE A 165 -24.28 8.63 -21.25
N GLU A 166 -24.69 9.57 -22.09
CA GLU A 166 -24.70 9.41 -23.54
C GLU A 166 -23.30 9.08 -24.07
N LYS A 167 -22.28 9.81 -23.63
CA LYS A 167 -20.88 9.57 -24.05
C LYS A 167 -20.35 8.23 -23.56
N LEU A 168 -20.67 7.82 -22.34
CA LEU A 168 -20.26 6.52 -21.81
C LEU A 168 -20.91 5.37 -22.59
N HIS A 169 -22.18 5.49 -22.98
CA HIS A 169 -22.83 4.51 -23.85
C HIS A 169 -22.15 4.41 -25.21
N GLN A 170 -21.89 5.54 -25.88
CA GLN A 170 -21.19 5.56 -27.17
C GLN A 170 -19.81 4.91 -27.08
N LEU A 171 -19.03 5.22 -26.03
CA LEU A 171 -17.71 4.63 -25.82
C LEU A 171 -17.77 3.12 -25.58
N ARG A 172 -18.82 2.63 -24.91
CA ARG A 172 -19.01 1.20 -24.65
C ARG A 172 -19.38 0.44 -25.92
N GLU A 173 -20.20 1.02 -26.79
CA GLU A 173 -20.60 0.39 -28.06
C GLU A 173 -19.45 0.33 -29.05
N ASN A 174 -18.58 1.34 -29.07
CA ASN A 174 -17.41 1.42 -29.95
C ASN A 174 -16.22 0.53 -29.52
N LYS A 175 -16.29 -0.12 -28.36
CA LYS A 175 -15.26 -1.07 -27.87
C LYS A 175 -15.54 -2.53 -28.23
N LYS A 176 -16.62 -2.81 -28.96
CA LYS A 176 -16.90 -4.13 -29.55
C LYS A 176 -16.13 -4.30 -30.86
#